data_AF-A0A059EZE6-F1
#
_entry.id   AF-A0A059EZE6-F1
#
_cell.length_a   1.000
_cell.length_b   1.000
_cell.length_c   1.000
_cell.angle_alpha   90.00
_cell.angle_beta   90.00
_cell.angle_gamma   90.00
#
_symmetry.space_group_name_H-M   'P 1'
#
loop_
_entity.id
_entity.type
_entity.pdbx_description
1 polymer ?
#
loop_
_entity_poly.entity_id
_entity_poly.type
_entity_poly.pdbx_seq_one_letter_code
_entity_poly.pdbx_strand_id
1 'polypeptide(L)'
;MDISSFPVIISGPSVSGKSYLASQYKGDTLHSSELKREDMYDYLSNIFRDNVILKYSSVYEVIEGEVNNITHTSITLKNNEIESLYTIGSLFKDALIRENINIGDKIRFNISTGKLNKVLEIDYDGEMQKSKNIDSEVSLLTIDNINSNLNPLSLEKISYSVKKISNKNVKSALNNTSTLKLNYLKIEDIHLLSLDELNMLSDLMYEKYIPNLIFTLNTDKLTSEQEKSTLFNKCTTVTLKREDTIKKIVEENNYEENVIQYLKEHPLLLKEVIHCVNYISFDKKRSFDKLIKEFE
;
A
#
# COMPACT_ATOMS: atom_id res chain seq x y z
N MET A 1 -18.74 -1.91 -11.51
CA MET A 1 -18.77 -3.34 -11.12
C MET A 1 -18.05 -3.42 -9.80
N ASP A 2 -18.71 -3.90 -8.75
CA ASP A 2 -18.11 -3.96 -7.41
C ASP A 2 -17.69 -5.41 -7.11
N ILE A 3 -16.40 -5.63 -6.85
CA ILE A 3 -15.84 -6.95 -6.54
C ILE A 3 -15.95 -7.17 -5.03
N SER A 4 -16.74 -8.17 -4.63
CA SER A 4 -17.04 -8.46 -3.22
C SER A 4 -16.16 -9.55 -2.60
N SER A 5 -15.38 -10.28 -3.41
CA SER A 5 -14.54 -11.38 -2.94
C SER A 5 -13.11 -11.27 -3.48
N PHE A 6 -12.14 -11.49 -2.60
CA PHE A 6 -10.72 -11.61 -2.90
C PHE A 6 -10.24 -12.98 -2.42
N PRO A 7 -9.26 -13.59 -3.10
CA PRO A 7 -8.50 -13.10 -4.27
C PRO A 7 -9.31 -13.16 -5.58
N VAL A 8 -9.06 -12.22 -6.50
CA VAL A 8 -9.82 -12.09 -7.76
C VAL A 8 -8.92 -12.06 -8.99
N ILE A 9 -9.38 -12.69 -10.07
CA ILE A 9 -8.81 -12.55 -11.42
C ILE A 9 -9.78 -11.72 -12.26
N ILE A 10 -9.33 -10.55 -12.71
CA ILE A 10 -10.01 -9.75 -13.71
C ILE A 10 -9.50 -10.22 -15.08
N SER A 11 -10.32 -10.98 -15.79
CA SER A 11 -9.97 -11.61 -17.06
C SER A 11 -10.67 -10.92 -18.24
N GLY A 12 -10.15 -11.14 -19.43
CA GLY A 12 -10.76 -10.66 -20.68
C GLY A 12 -9.70 -10.49 -21.76
N PRO A 13 -10.10 -10.30 -23.03
CA PRO A 13 -9.14 -10.11 -24.11
C PRO A 13 -8.35 -8.80 -23.96
N SER A 14 -7.27 -8.64 -24.72
CA SER A 14 -6.55 -7.36 -24.79
C SER A 14 -7.52 -6.18 -25.04
N VAL A 15 -7.30 -5.06 -24.35
CA VAL A 15 -8.11 -3.82 -24.44
C VAL A 15 -9.54 -3.96 -23.87
N SER A 16 -9.73 -4.77 -22.83
CA SER A 16 -11.02 -4.91 -22.12
C SER A 16 -11.15 -4.12 -20.81
N GLY A 17 -10.29 -3.12 -20.58
CA GLY A 17 -10.38 -2.25 -19.39
C GLY A 17 -10.00 -2.91 -18.06
N LYS A 18 -9.27 -4.03 -18.06
CA LYS A 18 -8.89 -4.77 -16.83
C LYS A 18 -8.09 -3.92 -15.84
N SER A 19 -7.01 -3.28 -16.29
CA SER A 19 -6.18 -2.43 -15.42
C SER A 19 -6.97 -1.20 -14.93
N TYR A 20 -7.93 -0.69 -15.71
CA TYR A 20 -8.83 0.37 -15.25
C TYR A 20 -9.77 -0.10 -14.14
N LEU A 21 -10.29 -1.32 -14.22
CA LEU A 21 -11.11 -1.89 -13.14
C LEU A 21 -10.23 -2.16 -11.90
N ALA A 22 -9.04 -2.73 -12.08
CA ALA A 22 -8.08 -2.96 -11.01
C ALA A 22 -7.66 -1.65 -10.32
N SER A 23 -7.49 -0.56 -11.07
CA SER A 23 -7.06 0.74 -10.53
C SER A 23 -8.10 1.42 -9.64
N GLN A 24 -9.35 0.96 -9.65
CA GLN A 24 -10.36 1.41 -8.68
C GLN A 24 -10.01 0.98 -7.24
N TYR A 25 -9.16 -0.03 -7.10
CA TYR A 25 -8.64 -0.52 -5.82
C TYR A 25 -7.28 0.11 -5.51
N LYS A 26 -7.25 0.98 -4.49
CA LYS A 26 -6.05 1.69 -4.05
C LYS A 26 -5.07 0.74 -3.37
N GLY A 27 -3.85 0.66 -3.88
CA GLY A 27 -2.78 -0.21 -3.38
C GLY A 27 -1.67 -0.38 -4.41
N ASP A 28 -0.73 -1.28 -4.12
CA ASP A 28 0.45 -1.47 -4.96
C ASP A 28 0.11 -2.25 -6.23
N THR A 29 0.83 -1.94 -7.31
CA THR A 29 0.74 -2.66 -8.59
C THR A 29 2.12 -3.21 -8.92
N LEU A 30 2.16 -4.49 -9.24
CA LEU A 30 3.33 -5.22 -9.72
C LEU A 30 3.02 -5.78 -11.10
N HIS A 31 3.90 -5.57 -12.07
CA HIS A 31 3.75 -6.19 -13.38
C HIS A 31 4.40 -7.59 -13.37
N SER A 32 3.79 -8.57 -14.04
CA SER A 32 4.29 -9.95 -14.05
C SER A 32 5.71 -10.09 -14.61
N SER A 33 6.19 -9.14 -15.41
CA SER A 33 7.60 -9.13 -15.84
C SER A 33 8.59 -8.92 -14.69
N GLU A 34 8.19 -8.21 -13.63
CA GLU A 34 9.02 -7.96 -12.44
C GLU A 34 9.20 -9.22 -11.58
N LEU A 35 8.31 -10.20 -11.78
CA LEU A 35 8.32 -11.51 -11.12
C LEU A 35 9.26 -12.53 -11.80
N LYS A 36 9.80 -12.23 -12.99
CA LYS A 36 10.73 -13.13 -13.71
C LYS A 36 12.13 -13.08 -13.10
N ARG A 37 12.26 -13.63 -11.89
CA ARG A 37 13.46 -13.63 -11.06
C ARG A 37 13.62 -15.00 -10.38
N GLU A 38 14.86 -15.39 -10.13
CA GLU A 38 15.18 -16.70 -9.53
C GLU A 38 14.60 -16.85 -8.11
N ASP A 39 14.49 -15.74 -7.38
CA ASP A 39 13.97 -15.64 -6.02
C ASP A 39 12.49 -15.21 -5.96
N MET A 40 11.71 -15.44 -7.04
CA MET A 40 10.31 -14.99 -7.17
C MET A 40 9.47 -15.28 -5.91
N TYR A 41 9.60 -16.49 -5.36
CA TYR A 41 8.85 -16.89 -4.17
C TYR A 41 9.15 -16.01 -2.95
N ASP A 42 10.44 -15.79 -2.65
CA ASP A 42 10.87 -15.00 -1.50
C ASP A 42 10.52 -13.52 -1.69
N TYR A 43 10.77 -12.98 -2.89
CA TYR A 43 10.41 -11.62 -3.26
C TYR A 43 8.91 -11.36 -3.10
N LEU A 44 8.07 -12.25 -3.65
CA LEU A 44 6.63 -12.06 -3.60
C LEU A 44 6.05 -12.30 -2.21
N SER A 45 6.58 -13.28 -1.47
CA SER A 45 6.24 -13.49 -0.06
C SER A 45 6.51 -12.22 0.75
N ASN A 46 7.60 -11.50 0.47
CA ASN A 46 7.93 -10.24 1.14
C ASN A 46 6.98 -9.11 0.73
N ILE A 47 6.64 -8.97 -0.56
CA ILE A 47 5.64 -7.99 -1.03
C ILE A 47 4.26 -8.24 -0.41
N PHE A 48 3.83 -9.51 -0.32
CA PHE A 48 2.56 -9.87 0.34
C PHE A 48 2.54 -9.36 1.77
N ARG A 49 3.64 -9.57 2.50
CA ARG A 49 3.78 -9.17 3.90
C ARG A 49 3.91 -7.67 4.08
N ASP A 50 4.46 -6.96 3.10
CA ASP A 50 4.50 -5.50 3.13
C ASP A 50 3.10 -4.88 2.97
N ASN A 51 2.24 -5.56 2.20
CA ASN A 51 0.85 -5.17 1.98
C ASN A 51 -0.13 -5.66 3.07
N VAL A 52 0.37 -6.22 4.15
CA VAL A 52 -0.41 -6.54 5.36
C VAL A 52 0.08 -5.66 6.51
N ILE A 53 -0.80 -4.78 6.98
CA ILE A 53 -0.48 -3.77 7.98
C ILE A 53 -1.09 -4.15 9.33
N LEU A 54 -0.24 -4.25 10.35
CA LEU A 54 -0.67 -4.33 11.75
C LEU A 54 -0.90 -2.91 12.26
N LYS A 55 -2.14 -2.61 12.61
CA LYS A 55 -2.50 -1.41 13.35
C LYS A 55 -2.53 -1.74 14.83
N TYR A 56 -1.85 -0.94 15.63
CA TYR A 56 -1.84 -1.11 17.08
C TYR A 56 -1.92 0.24 17.78
N SER A 57 -2.58 0.25 18.92
CA SER A 57 -2.63 1.41 19.81
C SER A 57 -1.77 1.11 21.02
N SER A 58 -0.89 2.05 21.36
CA SER A 58 -0.05 1.98 22.55
C SER A 58 -0.33 3.17 23.45
N VAL A 59 -0.56 2.89 24.72
CA VAL A 59 -0.65 3.93 25.75
C VAL A 59 0.77 4.23 26.22
N TYR A 60 1.14 5.50 26.26
CA TYR A 60 2.41 5.95 26.79
C TYR A 60 2.18 7.15 27.69
N GLU A 61 2.97 7.23 28.76
CA GLU A 61 2.90 8.34 29.68
C GLU A 61 3.86 9.45 29.26
N VAL A 62 3.37 10.68 29.32
CA VAL A 62 4.14 11.88 29.03
C VAL A 62 4.08 12.87 30.17
N ILE A 63 5.13 13.66 30.31
CA ILE A 63 5.13 14.89 31.09
C ILE A 63 5.14 16.05 30.10
N GLU A 64 4.15 16.94 30.20
CA GLU A 64 4.03 18.13 29.33
C GLU A 64 3.96 19.38 30.18
N GLY A 65 4.81 20.36 29.88
CA GLY A 65 4.81 21.64 30.59
C GLY A 65 5.70 22.68 29.93
N GLU A 66 5.49 23.93 30.30
CA GLU A 66 6.41 25.03 29.99
C GLU A 66 7.54 25.03 31.01
N VAL A 67 8.77 25.13 30.53
CA VAL A 67 9.96 25.17 31.38
C VAL A 67 10.00 26.50 32.13
N ASN A 68 9.85 26.45 33.45
CA ASN A 68 9.95 27.63 34.29
C ASN A 68 11.38 27.86 34.81
N ASN A 69 12.09 26.77 35.15
CA ASN A 69 13.46 26.84 35.63
C ASN A 69 14.22 25.54 35.34
N ILE A 70 15.53 25.65 35.09
CA ILE A 70 16.44 24.51 34.93
C ILE A 70 17.63 24.71 35.85
N THR A 71 17.91 23.74 36.71
CA THR A 71 19.12 23.70 37.54
C THR A 71 20.01 22.52 37.17
N HIS A 72 21.16 22.41 37.82
CA HIS A 72 22.04 21.25 37.65
C HIS A 72 21.41 19.93 38.09
N THR A 73 20.32 19.89 38.87
CA THR A 73 19.75 18.63 39.37
C THR A 73 18.24 18.55 39.21
N SER A 74 17.58 19.63 38.79
CA SER A 74 16.13 19.67 38.67
C SER A 74 15.65 20.51 37.50
N ILE A 75 14.42 20.24 37.09
CA ILE A 75 13.65 21.08 36.16
C ILE A 75 12.31 21.40 36.80
N THR A 76 11.89 22.66 36.70
CA THR A 76 10.56 23.09 37.11
C THR A 76 9.72 23.32 35.87
N LEU A 77 8.58 22.64 35.80
CA LEU A 77 7.61 22.74 34.73
C LEU A 77 6.33 23.37 35.27
N LYS A 78 5.71 24.25 34.48
CA LYS A 78 4.40 24.84 34.79
C LYS A 78 3.41 24.57 33.67
N ASN A 79 2.16 24.38 34.05
CA ASN A 79 1.00 24.53 33.17
C ASN A 79 0.10 25.62 33.77
N ASN A 80 -1.14 25.79 33.28
CA ASN A 80 -2.04 26.86 33.76
C ASN A 80 -2.50 26.67 35.21
N GLU A 81 -2.40 25.46 35.76
CA GLU A 81 -3.00 25.09 37.05
C GLU A 81 -1.97 24.65 38.09
N ILE A 82 -0.88 24.03 37.65
CA ILE A 82 0.10 23.36 38.51
C ILE A 82 1.52 23.73 38.06
N GLU A 83 2.37 23.96 39.06
CA GLU A 83 3.81 24.03 38.92
C GLU A 83 4.45 22.82 39.62
N SER A 84 5.34 22.10 38.94
CA SER A 84 5.92 20.85 39.41
C SER A 84 7.44 20.85 39.28
N LEU A 85 8.12 20.38 40.33
CA LEU A 85 9.57 20.24 40.38
C LEU A 85 9.96 18.78 40.19
N TYR A 86 10.79 18.50 39.19
CA TYR A 86 11.31 17.16 38.91
C TYR A 86 12.82 17.12 39.12
N THR A 87 13.30 16.03 39.72
CA THR A 87 14.76 15.74 39.76
C THR A 87 15.17 15.09 38.45
N ILE A 88 16.28 15.53 37.85
CA ILE A 88 16.72 15.08 36.53
C ILE A 88 18.08 14.36 36.59
N GLY A 89 18.15 13.20 35.94
CA GLY A 89 19.38 12.42 35.76
C GLY A 89 20.24 12.90 34.59
N SER A 90 21.39 12.26 34.39
CA SER A 90 22.33 12.58 33.30
C SER A 90 21.69 12.47 31.91
N LEU A 91 20.98 11.37 31.62
CA LEU A 91 20.34 11.15 30.33
C LEU A 91 19.32 12.23 29.95
N PHE A 92 18.58 12.75 30.95
CA PHE A 92 17.62 13.82 30.71
C PHE A 92 18.31 15.16 30.44
N LYS A 93 19.43 15.43 31.12
CA LYS A 93 20.25 16.63 30.84
C LYS A 93 20.83 16.58 29.43
N ASP A 94 21.34 15.43 29.01
CA ASP A 94 21.86 15.24 27.66
C ASP A 94 20.74 15.47 26.63
N ALA A 95 19.52 15.05 26.93
CA ALA A 95 18.35 15.32 26.10
C ALA A 95 17.98 16.82 26.07
N LEU A 96 18.00 17.53 27.20
CA LEU A 96 17.77 18.98 27.26
C LEU A 96 18.78 19.75 26.39
N ILE A 97 20.05 19.36 26.45
CA ILE A 97 21.13 19.96 25.66
C ILE A 97 20.93 19.65 24.18
N ARG A 98 20.69 18.38 23.84
CA ARG A 98 20.50 17.93 22.45
C ARG A 98 19.33 18.64 21.76
N GLU A 99 18.24 18.85 22.48
CA GLU A 99 17.02 19.51 21.97
C GLU A 99 17.04 21.03 22.13
N ASN A 100 18.14 21.61 22.66
CA ASN A 100 18.31 23.04 22.92
C ASN A 100 17.14 23.68 23.69
N ILE A 101 16.79 23.07 24.82
CA ILE A 101 15.68 23.51 25.68
C ILE A 101 16.13 24.65 26.61
N ASN A 102 15.36 25.74 26.61
CA ASN A 102 15.55 26.93 27.41
C ASN A 102 14.31 27.23 28.27
N ILE A 103 14.45 28.15 29.23
CA ILE A 103 13.32 28.66 30.01
C ILE A 103 12.29 29.32 29.08
N GLY A 104 11.01 29.04 29.31
CA GLY A 104 9.88 29.46 28.48
C GLY A 104 9.54 28.48 27.36
N ASP A 105 10.38 27.47 27.11
CA ASP A 105 10.07 26.45 26.11
C ASP A 105 9.01 25.49 26.60
N LYS A 106 8.12 25.08 25.70
CA LYS A 106 7.15 24.01 25.92
C LYS A 106 7.76 22.68 25.53
N ILE A 107 7.72 21.71 26.43
CA ILE A 107 8.32 20.39 26.22
C ILE A 107 7.32 19.26 26.43
N ARG A 108 7.58 18.16 25.73
CA ARG A 108 6.95 16.86 25.96
C ARG A 108 8.03 15.82 26.21
N PHE A 109 7.99 15.20 27.38
CA PHE A 109 8.88 14.11 27.74
C PHE A 109 8.10 12.80 27.83
N ASN A 110 8.48 11.80 27.03
CA ASN A 110 7.91 10.46 27.11
C ASN A 110 8.65 9.65 28.19
N ILE A 111 7.94 9.27 29.23
CA ILE A 111 8.51 8.63 30.44
C ILE A 111 9.13 7.27 30.10
N SER A 112 8.46 6.47 29.28
CA SER A 112 8.89 5.10 28.95
C SER A 112 10.12 5.07 28.04
N THR A 113 10.25 6.01 27.12
CA THR A 113 11.34 6.04 26.13
C THR A 113 12.48 6.98 26.50
N GLY A 114 12.25 7.90 27.43
CA GLY A 114 13.20 8.97 27.74
C GLY A 114 13.32 10.02 26.63
N LYS A 115 12.45 10.00 25.61
CA LYS A 115 12.50 10.96 24.50
C LYS A 115 11.89 12.29 24.94
N LEU A 116 12.69 13.34 24.84
CA LEU A 116 12.30 14.73 25.04
C LEU A 116 12.12 15.40 23.68
N ASN A 117 11.06 16.19 23.50
CA ASN A 117 10.88 17.04 22.32
C ASN A 117 10.37 18.42 22.73
N LYS A 118 10.80 19.46 22.03
CA LYS A 118 10.14 20.78 22.04
C LYS A 118 8.81 20.69 21.27
N VAL A 119 7.75 21.27 21.83
CA VAL A 119 6.41 21.31 21.21
C VAL A 119 5.92 22.74 21.12
N LEU A 120 5.05 23.03 20.15
CA LEU A 120 4.48 24.37 19.98
C LEU A 120 3.37 24.65 21.00
N GLU A 121 2.63 23.61 21.34
CA GLU A 121 1.49 23.64 22.25
C GLU A 121 1.57 22.47 23.22
N ILE A 122 1.21 22.74 24.48
CA ILE A 122 0.96 21.73 25.50
C ILE A 122 -0.54 21.69 25.75
N ASP A 123 -1.03 20.51 26.07
CA ASP A 123 -2.43 20.36 26.45
C ASP A 123 -2.61 20.86 27.89
N TYR A 124 -3.67 21.61 28.18
CA TYR A 124 -3.90 22.27 29.48
C TYR A 124 -5.16 21.70 30.14
N ASP A 125 -5.13 20.41 30.42
CA ASP A 125 -6.20 19.64 31.09
C ASP A 125 -6.03 19.58 32.62
N GLY A 126 -5.17 20.42 33.18
CA GLY A 126 -4.87 20.46 34.62
C GLY A 126 -3.84 19.46 35.12
N GLU A 127 -3.46 18.45 34.32
CA GLU A 127 -2.46 17.45 34.71
C GLU A 127 -1.09 17.71 34.05
N MET A 128 0.00 17.46 34.79
CA MET A 128 1.37 17.58 34.25
C MET A 128 1.84 16.27 33.61
N GLN A 129 1.48 15.13 34.22
CA GLN A 129 1.75 13.78 33.71
C GLN A 129 0.46 13.18 33.16
N LYS A 130 0.50 12.72 31.92
CA LYS A 130 -0.69 12.30 31.17
C LYS A 130 -0.47 10.99 30.45
N SER A 131 -1.52 10.19 30.35
CA SER A 131 -1.55 9.03 29.44
C SER A 131 -2.02 9.47 28.06
N LYS A 132 -1.20 9.25 27.03
CA LYS A 132 -1.56 9.48 25.63
C LYS A 132 -1.60 8.17 24.86
N ASN A 133 -2.52 8.08 23.91
CA ASN A 133 -2.57 6.98 22.96
C ASN A 133 -1.82 7.38 21.69
N ILE A 134 -0.92 6.51 21.23
CA ILE A 134 -0.37 6.56 19.88
C ILE A 134 -0.95 5.38 19.13
N ASP A 135 -1.68 5.70 18.06
CA ASP A 135 -2.02 4.73 17.03
C ASP A 135 -0.86 4.67 16.04
N SER A 136 -0.39 3.46 15.78
CA SER A 136 0.73 3.18 14.89
C SER A 136 0.38 2.08 13.91
N GLU A 137 1.01 2.14 12.76
CA GLU A 137 0.87 1.15 11.69
C GLU A 137 2.26 0.63 11.31
N VAL A 138 2.38 -0.68 11.13
CA VAL A 138 3.63 -1.32 10.70
C VAL A 138 3.31 -2.49 9.78
N SER A 139 4.06 -2.65 8.69
CA SER A 139 3.89 -3.81 7.80
C SER A 139 4.47 -5.08 8.42
N LEU A 140 3.93 -6.24 8.05
CA LEU A 140 4.50 -7.51 8.53
C LEU A 140 5.92 -7.73 8.00
N LEU A 141 6.24 -7.21 6.82
CA LEU A 141 7.61 -7.21 6.29
C LEU A 141 8.55 -6.41 7.19
N THR A 142 8.14 -5.22 7.64
CA THR A 142 8.95 -4.39 8.55
C THR A 142 9.24 -5.14 9.86
N ILE A 143 8.24 -5.80 10.44
CA ILE A 143 8.41 -6.63 11.65
C ILE A 143 9.44 -7.73 11.40
N ASP A 144 9.35 -8.43 10.27
CA ASP A 144 10.27 -9.50 9.93
C ASP A 144 11.70 -9.02 9.70
N ASN A 145 11.87 -7.88 9.03
CA ASN A 145 13.17 -7.26 8.80
C ASN A 145 13.84 -6.89 10.13
N ILE A 146 13.10 -6.27 11.05
CA ILE A 146 13.59 -5.96 12.39
C ILE A 146 14.00 -7.24 13.13
N ASN A 147 13.15 -8.27 13.11
CA ASN A 147 13.46 -9.57 13.75
C ASN A 147 14.61 -10.33 13.08
N SER A 148 14.99 -9.94 11.86
CA SER A 148 16.11 -10.51 11.10
C SER A 148 17.38 -9.63 11.17
N ASN A 149 17.35 -8.51 11.90
CA ASN A 149 18.41 -7.48 11.89
C ASN A 149 18.74 -6.93 10.48
N LEU A 150 17.74 -6.88 9.60
CA LEU A 150 17.86 -6.30 8.27
C LEU A 150 17.39 -4.84 8.26
N ASN A 151 17.70 -4.13 7.18
CA ASN A 151 17.10 -2.82 6.93
C ASN A 151 15.55 -2.98 6.92
N PRO A 152 14.78 -2.12 7.63
CA PRO A 152 13.31 -2.21 7.68
C PRO A 152 12.62 -2.24 6.32
N LEU A 153 13.23 -1.64 5.29
CA LEU A 153 12.71 -1.55 3.93
C LEU A 153 13.30 -2.62 3.00
N SER A 154 14.02 -3.61 3.52
CA SER A 154 14.65 -4.66 2.73
C SER A 154 13.63 -5.62 2.14
N LEU A 155 13.89 -6.05 0.91
CA LEU A 155 13.17 -7.14 0.24
C LEU A 155 14.00 -8.43 0.17
N GLU A 156 15.11 -8.50 0.91
CA GLU A 156 15.96 -9.68 1.00
C GLU A 156 15.23 -10.90 1.58
N LYS A 157 15.75 -12.08 1.29
CA LYS A 157 15.21 -13.35 1.76
C LYS A 157 15.15 -13.40 3.29
N ILE A 158 13.94 -13.53 3.83
CA ILE A 158 13.68 -13.72 5.26
C ILE A 158 13.42 -15.20 5.54
N SER A 159 14.11 -15.75 6.55
CA SER A 159 13.94 -17.14 6.96
C SER A 159 12.51 -17.48 7.40
N TYR A 160 12.05 -18.69 7.06
CA TYR A 160 10.74 -19.18 7.48
C TYR A 160 10.54 -19.16 9.00
N SER A 161 11.59 -19.46 9.77
CA SER A 161 11.56 -19.40 11.24
C SER A 161 11.21 -18.02 11.77
N VAL A 162 11.76 -16.96 11.17
CA VAL A 162 11.42 -15.58 11.54
C VAL A 162 9.97 -15.27 11.19
N LYS A 163 9.54 -15.56 9.96
CA LYS A 163 8.14 -15.35 9.53
C LYS A 163 7.15 -16.07 10.45
N LYS A 164 7.47 -17.29 10.89
CA LYS A 164 6.66 -18.08 11.83
C LYS A 164 6.57 -17.43 13.21
N ILE A 165 7.67 -16.93 13.75
CA ILE A 165 7.69 -16.21 15.04
C ILE A 165 6.88 -14.92 14.93
N SER A 166 7.12 -14.11 13.90
CA SER A 166 6.34 -12.89 13.65
C SER A 166 4.84 -13.19 13.55
N ASN A 167 4.44 -14.23 12.80
CA ASN A 167 3.03 -14.62 12.67
C ASN A 167 2.41 -15.05 14.01
N LYS A 168 3.18 -15.66 14.91
CA LYS A 168 2.73 -15.99 16.27
C LYS A 168 2.52 -14.71 17.09
N ASN A 169 3.47 -13.78 17.05
CA ASN A 169 3.39 -12.51 17.80
C ASN A 169 2.24 -11.63 17.30
N VAL A 170 2.06 -11.54 15.98
CA VAL A 170 0.92 -10.85 15.35
C VAL A 170 -0.40 -11.49 15.81
N LYS A 171 -0.52 -12.82 15.79
CA LYS A 171 -1.72 -13.51 16.29
C LYS A 171 -2.03 -13.12 17.75
N SER A 172 -1.01 -13.08 18.61
CA SER A 172 -1.17 -12.67 20.00
C SER A 172 -1.58 -11.20 20.13
N ALA A 173 -1.02 -10.30 19.31
CA ALA A 173 -1.38 -8.88 19.31
C ALA A 173 -2.83 -8.65 18.85
N LEU A 174 -3.31 -9.40 17.87
CA LEU A 174 -4.69 -9.34 17.37
C LEU A 174 -5.74 -9.80 18.39
N ASN A 175 -5.35 -10.56 19.41
CA ASN A 175 -6.25 -10.91 20.51
C ASN A 175 -6.45 -9.74 21.51
N ASN A 176 -5.71 -8.64 21.35
CA ASN A 176 -5.77 -7.46 22.20
C ASN A 176 -6.36 -6.27 21.42
N THR A 177 -5.74 -5.08 21.50
CA THR A 177 -6.20 -3.83 20.88
C THR A 177 -5.77 -3.65 19.42
N SER A 178 -5.09 -4.64 18.82
CA SER A 178 -4.55 -4.52 17.46
C SER A 178 -5.50 -5.07 16.40
N THR A 179 -5.42 -4.53 15.19
CA THR A 179 -6.20 -5.00 14.03
C THR A 179 -5.30 -5.13 12.79
N LEU A 180 -5.74 -5.93 11.81
CA LEU A 180 -5.07 -5.99 10.51
C LEU A 180 -5.81 -5.14 9.47
N LYS A 181 -5.05 -4.38 8.70
CA LYS A 181 -5.49 -3.78 7.45
C LYS A 181 -4.80 -4.52 6.30
N LEU A 182 -5.62 -5.10 5.43
CA LEU A 182 -5.16 -5.81 4.23
C LEU A 182 -5.23 -4.83 3.06
N ASN A 183 -4.07 -4.37 2.56
CA ASN A 183 -4.03 -3.50 1.39
C ASN A 183 -4.34 -4.31 0.12
N TYR A 184 -4.64 -3.62 -0.97
CA TYR A 184 -4.77 -4.26 -2.28
C TYR A 184 -3.39 -4.42 -2.92
N LEU A 185 -3.13 -5.61 -3.45
CA LEU A 185 -1.94 -5.88 -4.26
C LEU A 185 -2.40 -6.37 -5.63
N LYS A 186 -2.09 -5.60 -6.66
CA LYS A 186 -2.43 -5.92 -8.05
C LYS A 186 -1.22 -6.55 -8.73
N ILE A 187 -1.39 -7.74 -9.30
CA ILE A 187 -0.37 -8.40 -10.12
C ILE A 187 -0.91 -8.44 -11.54
N GLU A 188 -0.37 -7.56 -12.38
CA GLU A 188 -0.86 -7.36 -13.73
C GLU A 188 -0.22 -8.33 -14.73
N ASP A 189 -1.02 -8.75 -15.70
CA ASP A 189 -0.60 -9.54 -16.85
C ASP A 189 -0.04 -10.93 -16.51
N ILE A 190 -0.74 -11.68 -15.63
CA ILE A 190 -0.30 -13.00 -15.15
C ILE A 190 -0.16 -14.07 -16.26
N HIS A 191 -0.77 -13.88 -17.42
CA HIS A 191 -0.55 -14.72 -18.61
C HIS A 191 0.91 -14.71 -19.11
N LEU A 192 1.74 -13.77 -18.65
CA LEU A 192 3.17 -13.73 -18.98
C LEU A 192 4.03 -14.69 -18.12
N LEU A 193 3.44 -15.27 -17.08
CA LEU A 193 4.06 -16.23 -16.16
C LEU A 193 3.84 -17.66 -16.66
N SER A 194 4.85 -18.51 -16.53
CA SER A 194 4.77 -19.94 -16.79
C SER A 194 3.79 -20.65 -15.84
N LEU A 195 3.44 -21.90 -16.15
CA LEU A 195 2.59 -22.73 -15.29
C LEU A 195 3.16 -22.87 -13.87
N ASP A 196 4.46 -23.07 -13.74
CA ASP A 196 5.13 -23.21 -12.44
C ASP A 196 5.07 -21.91 -11.63
N GLU A 197 5.32 -20.76 -12.25
CA GLU A 197 5.23 -19.45 -11.60
C GLU A 197 3.78 -19.13 -11.17
N LEU A 198 2.77 -19.48 -11.98
CA LEU A 198 1.35 -19.37 -11.61
C LEU A 198 1.00 -20.28 -10.42
N ASN A 199 1.55 -21.49 -10.37
CA ASN A 199 1.36 -22.39 -9.24
C ASN A 199 2.09 -21.90 -7.98
N MET A 200 3.26 -21.26 -8.10
CA MET A 200 3.92 -20.59 -6.98
C MET A 200 3.05 -19.46 -6.40
N LEU A 201 2.39 -18.67 -7.24
CA LEU A 201 1.40 -17.67 -6.79
C LEU A 201 0.29 -18.34 -5.98
N SER A 202 -0.24 -19.44 -6.51
CA SER A 202 -1.27 -20.24 -5.84
C SER A 202 -0.81 -20.74 -4.47
N ASP A 203 0.42 -21.22 -4.34
CA ASP A 203 0.98 -21.73 -3.09
C ASP A 203 1.15 -20.64 -2.04
N LEU A 204 1.60 -19.44 -2.45
CA LEU A 204 1.72 -18.28 -1.55
C LEU A 204 0.37 -17.83 -0.98
N MET A 205 -0.74 -18.14 -1.64
CA MET A 205 -2.08 -17.83 -1.12
C MET A 205 -2.49 -18.69 0.09
N TYR A 206 -1.72 -19.74 0.43
CA TYR A 206 -1.92 -20.49 1.68
C TYR A 206 -1.28 -19.81 2.90
N GLU A 207 -0.52 -18.74 2.70
CA GLU A 207 -0.01 -17.94 3.81
C GLU A 207 -1.16 -17.42 4.68
N LYS A 208 -0.90 -17.36 5.99
CA LYS A 208 -1.95 -17.05 6.97
C LYS A 208 -2.51 -15.63 6.81
N TYR A 209 -1.64 -14.70 6.42
CA TYR A 209 -1.97 -13.29 6.27
C TYR A 209 -1.56 -12.87 4.86
N ILE A 210 -2.55 -12.66 4.00
CA ILE A 210 -2.36 -12.24 2.61
C ILE A 210 -3.08 -10.91 2.37
N PRO A 211 -2.57 -10.06 1.46
CA PRO A 211 -3.28 -8.86 1.05
C PRO A 211 -4.52 -9.21 0.20
N ASN A 212 -5.33 -8.20 -0.10
CA ASN A 212 -6.42 -8.35 -1.06
C ASN A 212 -5.83 -8.43 -2.48
N LEU A 213 -5.66 -9.64 -2.99
CA LEU A 213 -5.01 -9.89 -4.28
C LEU A 213 -5.95 -9.67 -5.46
N ILE A 214 -5.46 -8.92 -6.45
CA ILE A 214 -6.12 -8.69 -7.74
C ILE A 214 -5.15 -9.09 -8.84
N PHE A 215 -5.56 -10.01 -9.71
CA PHE A 215 -4.78 -10.41 -10.87
C PHE A 215 -5.44 -9.90 -12.14
N THR A 216 -4.66 -9.48 -13.14
CA THR A 216 -5.19 -9.18 -14.48
C THR A 216 -4.70 -10.20 -15.50
N LEU A 217 -5.60 -10.63 -16.38
CA LEU A 217 -5.35 -11.71 -17.33
C LEU A 217 -5.86 -11.39 -18.72
N ASN A 218 -4.98 -11.44 -19.74
CA ASN A 218 -5.35 -11.40 -21.14
C ASN A 218 -5.69 -12.82 -21.62
N THR A 219 -6.99 -13.13 -21.76
CA THR A 219 -7.45 -14.48 -22.11
C THR A 219 -7.06 -14.89 -23.53
N ASP A 220 -6.89 -13.94 -24.44
CA ASP A 220 -6.42 -14.12 -25.81
C ASP A 220 -4.94 -14.51 -25.90
N LYS A 221 -4.19 -14.35 -24.81
CA LYS A 221 -2.75 -14.67 -24.71
C LYS A 221 -2.46 -15.82 -23.75
N LEU A 222 -3.49 -16.38 -23.12
CA LEU A 222 -3.35 -17.50 -22.20
C LEU A 222 -3.18 -18.80 -23.00
N THR A 223 -2.20 -19.61 -22.61
CA THR A 223 -1.96 -20.92 -23.22
C THR A 223 -2.76 -22.02 -22.52
N SER A 224 -3.04 -23.11 -23.22
CA SER A 224 -3.75 -24.28 -22.68
C SER A 224 -3.00 -25.00 -21.57
N GLU A 225 -1.68 -24.80 -21.47
CA GLU A 225 -0.87 -25.28 -20.36
C GLU A 225 -1.11 -24.45 -19.10
N GLN A 226 -1.06 -23.12 -19.21
CA GLN A 226 -1.28 -22.22 -18.09
C GLN A 226 -2.69 -22.37 -17.49
N GLU A 227 -3.72 -22.62 -18.31
CA GLU A 227 -5.10 -22.88 -17.86
C GLU A 227 -5.23 -23.99 -16.80
N LYS A 228 -4.24 -24.90 -16.74
CA LYS A 228 -4.20 -25.99 -15.75
C LYS A 228 -3.70 -25.55 -14.38
N SER A 229 -3.29 -24.28 -14.22
CA SER A 229 -2.79 -23.76 -12.95
C SER A 229 -3.84 -23.88 -11.85
N THR A 230 -3.39 -24.23 -10.64
CA THR A 230 -4.26 -24.29 -9.46
C THR A 230 -4.73 -22.90 -9.01
N LEU A 231 -4.11 -21.82 -9.49
CA LEU A 231 -4.47 -20.44 -9.17
C LEU A 231 -5.94 -20.14 -9.54
N PHE A 232 -6.37 -20.58 -10.72
CA PHE A 232 -7.72 -20.31 -11.23
C PHE A 232 -8.82 -20.91 -10.36
N ASN A 233 -8.53 -22.02 -9.66
CA ASN A 233 -9.48 -22.67 -8.76
C ASN A 233 -9.60 -21.95 -7.40
N LYS A 234 -8.63 -21.08 -7.05
CA LYS A 234 -8.62 -20.34 -5.78
C LYS A 234 -9.16 -18.92 -5.90
N CYS A 235 -9.24 -18.38 -7.11
CA CYS A 235 -9.67 -17.01 -7.34
C CYS A 235 -11.10 -16.94 -7.84
N THR A 236 -11.82 -15.92 -7.38
CA THR A 236 -13.04 -15.50 -8.08
C THR A 236 -12.63 -14.91 -9.44
N THR A 237 -13.34 -15.23 -10.52
CA THR A 237 -13.04 -14.65 -11.84
C THR A 237 -14.12 -13.67 -12.26
N VAL A 238 -13.71 -12.47 -12.65
CA VAL A 238 -14.55 -11.44 -13.25
C VAL A 238 -14.10 -11.24 -14.69
N THR A 239 -14.95 -11.64 -15.64
CA THR A 239 -14.63 -11.56 -17.07
C THR A 239 -15.20 -10.28 -17.68
N LEU A 240 -14.32 -9.47 -18.26
CA LEU A 240 -14.66 -8.27 -19.01
C LEU A 240 -14.67 -8.56 -20.50
N LYS A 241 -15.71 -8.08 -21.18
CA LYS A 241 -15.78 -8.09 -22.63
C LYS A 241 -15.18 -6.80 -23.18
N ARG A 242 -14.51 -6.92 -24.32
CA ARG A 242 -13.91 -5.77 -25.02
C ARG A 242 -14.97 -4.78 -25.48
N GLU A 243 -16.09 -5.32 -25.96
CA GLU A 243 -17.23 -4.57 -26.49
C GLU A 243 -17.83 -3.63 -25.44
N ASP A 244 -17.91 -4.08 -24.18
CA ASP A 244 -18.43 -3.27 -23.07
C ASP A 244 -17.53 -2.05 -22.79
N THR A 245 -16.20 -2.22 -22.94
CA THR A 245 -15.24 -1.13 -22.77
C THR A 245 -15.36 -0.11 -23.90
N ILE A 246 -15.40 -0.58 -25.16
CA ILE A 246 -15.57 0.28 -26.33
C ILE A 246 -16.88 1.07 -26.22
N LYS A 247 -17.98 0.39 -25.88
CA LYS A 247 -19.29 1.03 -25.71
C LYS A 247 -19.23 2.14 -24.68
N LYS A 248 -18.62 1.88 -23.51
CA LYS A 248 -18.47 2.88 -22.45
C LYS A 248 -17.64 4.08 -22.90
N ILE A 249 -16.51 3.87 -23.58
CA ILE A 249 -15.66 4.95 -24.09
C ILE A 249 -16.42 5.81 -25.11
N VAL A 250 -17.14 5.16 -26.02
CA VAL A 250 -17.97 5.82 -27.03
C VAL A 250 -19.05 6.68 -26.38
N GLU A 251 -19.77 6.14 -25.38
CA GLU A 251 -20.81 6.85 -24.66
C GLU A 251 -20.27 8.06 -23.89
N GLU A 252 -19.09 7.94 -23.25
CA GLU A 252 -18.48 9.03 -22.48
C GLU A 252 -17.92 10.15 -23.36
N ASN A 253 -17.48 9.85 -24.58
CA ASN A 253 -16.81 10.82 -25.46
C ASN A 253 -17.65 11.29 -26.66
N ASN A 254 -18.86 10.73 -26.84
CA ASN A 254 -19.81 11.07 -27.91
C ASN A 254 -19.18 11.01 -29.31
N TYR A 255 -18.49 9.90 -29.63
CA TYR A 255 -17.83 9.69 -30.92
C TYR A 255 -18.81 9.52 -32.08
N GLU A 256 -18.38 9.90 -33.29
CA GLU A 256 -19.14 9.71 -34.54
C GLU A 256 -19.25 8.22 -34.94
N GLU A 257 -20.30 7.86 -35.67
CA GLU A 257 -20.64 6.46 -36.05
C GLU A 257 -19.50 5.73 -36.80
N ASN A 258 -18.75 6.44 -37.65
CA ASN A 258 -17.58 5.91 -38.37
C ASN A 258 -16.43 5.53 -37.42
N VAL A 259 -16.15 6.34 -36.40
CA VAL A 259 -15.15 6.05 -35.36
C VAL A 259 -15.57 4.83 -34.53
N ILE A 260 -16.86 4.76 -34.17
CA ILE A 260 -17.43 3.63 -33.43
C ILE A 260 -17.27 2.34 -34.23
N GLN A 261 -17.62 2.36 -35.52
CA GLN A 261 -17.50 1.21 -36.40
C GLN A 261 -16.04 0.77 -36.55
N TYR A 262 -15.12 1.72 -36.76
CA TYR A 262 -13.69 1.43 -36.86
C TYR A 262 -13.12 0.82 -35.57
N LEU A 263 -13.51 1.32 -34.39
CA LEU A 263 -13.08 0.76 -33.10
C LEU A 263 -13.59 -0.66 -32.87
N LYS A 264 -14.76 -1.01 -33.38
CA LYS A 264 -15.29 -2.39 -33.31
C LYS A 264 -14.46 -3.34 -34.17
N GLU A 265 -14.02 -2.88 -35.34
CA GLU A 265 -13.22 -3.67 -36.30
C GLU A 265 -11.73 -3.73 -35.91
N HIS A 266 -11.19 -2.65 -35.35
CA HIS A 266 -9.77 -2.49 -35.00
C HIS A 266 -9.57 -2.05 -33.54
N PRO A 267 -10.02 -2.85 -32.56
CA PRO A 267 -10.04 -2.44 -31.15
C PRO A 267 -8.65 -2.30 -30.53
N LEU A 268 -7.63 -2.91 -31.12
CA LEU A 268 -6.23 -2.75 -30.68
C LEU A 268 -5.68 -1.36 -31.00
N LEU A 269 -6.27 -0.65 -31.97
CA LEU A 269 -5.91 0.72 -32.35
C LEU A 269 -6.64 1.76 -31.51
N LEU A 270 -7.22 1.39 -30.36
CA LEU A 270 -8.00 2.30 -29.52
C LEU A 270 -7.23 3.58 -29.17
N LYS A 271 -5.94 3.48 -28.89
CA LYS A 271 -5.11 4.63 -28.50
C LYS A 271 -4.90 5.58 -29.68
N GLU A 272 -4.59 5.03 -30.85
CA GLU A 272 -4.38 5.73 -32.10
C GLU A 272 -5.68 6.42 -32.54
N VAL A 273 -6.81 5.72 -32.43
CA VAL A 273 -8.14 6.26 -32.72
C VAL A 273 -8.49 7.43 -31.79
N ILE A 274 -8.29 7.30 -30.48
CA ILE A 274 -8.52 8.40 -29.52
C ILE A 274 -7.62 9.59 -29.85
N HIS A 275 -6.36 9.34 -30.23
CA HIS A 275 -5.44 10.39 -30.66
C HIS A 275 -5.92 11.11 -31.92
N CYS A 276 -6.34 10.37 -32.95
CA CYS A 276 -6.89 10.94 -34.19
C CYS A 276 -8.14 11.78 -33.91
N VAL A 277 -9.08 11.30 -33.09
CA VAL A 277 -10.30 12.04 -32.75
C VAL A 277 -9.99 13.34 -32.01
N ASN A 278 -9.09 13.30 -31.03
CA ASN A 278 -8.63 14.50 -30.32
C ASN A 278 -7.88 15.47 -31.23
N TYR A 279 -7.17 14.97 -32.23
CA TYR A 279 -6.49 15.80 -33.21
C TYR A 279 -7.49 16.51 -34.14
N ILE A 280 -8.54 15.82 -34.61
CA ILE A 280 -9.57 16.40 -35.49
C ILE A 280 -10.41 17.45 -34.78
N SER A 281 -10.71 17.23 -33.49
CA SER A 281 -11.43 18.24 -32.70
C SER A 281 -10.63 19.55 -32.58
N PHE A 282 -9.30 19.47 -32.66
CA PHE A 282 -8.38 20.61 -32.69
C PHE A 282 -8.16 21.18 -34.10
N ASP A 283 -7.90 20.33 -35.10
CA ASP A 283 -7.68 20.69 -36.51
C ASP A 283 -8.75 20.09 -37.42
N LYS A 284 -9.85 20.84 -37.57
CA LYS A 284 -11.04 20.45 -38.36
C LYS A 284 -10.80 20.30 -39.87
N LYS A 285 -9.58 20.54 -40.36
CA LYS A 285 -9.25 20.41 -41.80
C LYS A 285 -8.93 18.98 -42.22
N ARG A 286 -8.64 18.08 -41.27
CA ARG A 286 -8.35 16.67 -41.54
C ARG A 286 -9.55 15.80 -41.17
N SER A 287 -9.78 14.74 -41.95
CA SER A 287 -10.81 13.74 -41.66
C SER A 287 -10.21 12.52 -40.95
N PHE A 288 -11.02 11.83 -40.15
CA PHE A 288 -10.62 10.62 -39.42
C PHE A 288 -10.01 9.56 -40.33
N ASP A 289 -10.69 9.23 -41.43
CA ASP A 289 -10.25 8.20 -42.38
C ASP A 289 -8.89 8.49 -43.03
N LYS A 290 -8.46 9.77 -43.07
CA LYS A 290 -7.14 10.14 -43.60
C LYS A 290 -6.05 9.99 -42.55
N LEU A 291 -6.34 10.37 -41.31
CA LEU A 291 -5.38 10.31 -40.21
C LEU A 291 -5.13 8.88 -39.74
N ILE A 292 -6.18 8.06 -39.66
CA ILE A 292 -6.02 6.70 -39.12
C ILE A 292 -5.19 5.80 -40.04
N LYS A 293 -5.25 6.03 -41.36
CA LYS A 293 -4.38 5.38 -42.36
C LYS A 293 -2.90 5.69 -42.22
N GLU A 294 -2.53 6.75 -41.47
CA GLU A 294 -1.13 7.04 -41.17
C GLU A 294 -0.58 6.10 -40.07
N PHE A 295 -1.44 5.36 -39.38
CA PHE A 295 -1.09 4.41 -38.31
C PHE A 295 -1.23 2.93 -38.71
N GLU A 296 -1.79 2.64 -39.89
CA GLU A 296 -1.86 1.31 -40.50
C GLU A 296 -0.53 0.94 -41.20
#